data_AF-A0A950KMV4-F1
#
_entry.id   AF-A0A950KMV4-F1
#
_cell.length_a   1.000
_cell.length_b   1.000
_cell.length_c   1.000
_cell.angle_alpha   90.00
_cell.angle_beta   90.00
_cell.angle_gamma   90.00
#
_symmetry.space_group_name_H-M   'P 1'
#
loop_
_entity.id
_entity.type
_entity.pdbx_description
1 polymer ?
#
loop_
_entity_poly.entity_id
_entity_poly.type
_entity_poly.pdbx_seq_one_letter_code
_entity_poly.pdbx_strand_id
1 'polypeptide(L)' 'MTPAPPPCPFCHSADVELVSPFGGQIITSQFRCRSCNTYFEAVREDFEAVGAFDAVGEGFGAVKESFQAPRPSEPDG' A
#
# COMPACT_ATOMS: atom_id res chain seq x y z
N MET A 1 -0.46 10.59 19.60
CA MET A 1 -0.10 9.27 20.17
C MET A 1 0.62 8.52 19.07
N THR A 2 1.88 8.14 19.26
CA THR A 2 2.58 7.28 18.30
C THR A 2 1.97 5.89 18.39
N PRO A 3 1.54 5.30 17.28
CA PRO A 3 0.91 4.00 17.32
C PRO A 3 1.91 2.89 17.64
N ALA A 4 1.40 1.80 18.20
CA ALA A 4 2.21 0.66 18.58
C ALA A 4 2.65 -0.13 17.33
N PRO A 5 3.90 -0.62 17.27
CA PRO A 5 4.36 -1.43 16.15
C PRO A 5 3.56 -2.75 16.05
N PRO A 6 3.35 -3.28 14.85
CA PRO A 6 2.66 -4.55 14.66
C PRO A 6 3.48 -5.73 15.19
N PRO A 7 2.83 -6.83 15.63
CA PRO A 7 3.53 -8.01 16.10
C PRO A 7 4.31 -8.69 14.96
N CYS A 8 5.39 -9.39 15.32
CA CYS A 8 6.21 -10.12 14.35
C CYS A 8 5.37 -11.22 13.65
N PRO A 9 5.28 -11.25 12.31
CA PRO A 9 4.47 -12.24 11.60
C PRO A 9 5.06 -13.66 11.63
N PHE A 10 6.30 -13.80 12.09
CA PHE A 10 7.01 -15.09 12.11
C PHE A 10 6.94 -15.80 13.47
N CYS A 11 7.03 -15.05 14.57
CA CYS A 11 7.03 -15.61 15.92
C CYS A 11 5.95 -15.02 16.84
N HIS A 12 5.13 -14.09 16.35
CA HIS A 12 4.05 -13.41 17.08
C HIS A 12 4.51 -12.60 18.31
N SER A 13 5.81 -12.37 18.48
CA SER A 13 6.32 -11.51 19.53
C SER A 13 5.96 -10.05 19.29
N ALA A 14 5.59 -9.34 20.36
CA ALA A 14 5.41 -7.90 20.39
C ALA A 14 6.73 -7.13 20.57
N ASP A 15 7.85 -7.82 20.82
CA ASP A 15 9.17 -7.20 20.99
C ASP A 15 9.78 -6.84 19.63
N VAL A 16 9.28 -5.75 19.06
CA VAL A 16 9.58 -5.26 17.71
C VAL A 16 10.12 -3.83 17.79
N GLU A 17 11.22 -3.56 17.09
CA GLU A 17 11.81 -2.21 16.98
C GLU A 17 11.69 -1.67 15.55
N LEU A 18 11.44 -0.36 15.42
CA LEU A 18 11.46 0.35 14.14
C LEU A 18 12.90 0.57 13.70
N VAL A 19 13.26 0.04 12.54
CA VAL A 19 14.61 0.18 11.95
C VAL A 19 14.67 1.37 11.01
N SER A 20 13.64 1.53 10.16
CA SER A 20 13.54 2.63 9.21
C SER A 20 12.09 3.06 9.03
N PRO A 21 11.80 4.38 8.98
CA PRO A 21 10.46 4.88 8.71
C PRO A 21 9.97 4.55 7.29
N PHE A 22 10.87 4.17 6.38
CA PHE A 22 10.57 3.76 5.01
C PHE A 22 11.19 2.40 4.69
N GLY A 23 10.38 1.51 4.11
CA GLY A 23 10.80 0.19 3.65
C GLY A 23 11.11 0.15 2.16
N GLY A 24 10.94 -1.02 1.55
CA GLY A 24 11.07 -1.22 0.10
C GLY A 24 9.96 -0.53 -0.71
N GLN A 25 8.84 -0.19 -0.06
CA GLN A 25 7.78 0.64 -0.61
C GLN A 25 7.59 1.88 0.26
N ILE A 26 7.16 3.01 -0.34
CA ILE A 26 7.00 4.27 0.41
C ILE A 26 5.93 4.21 1.51
N ILE A 27 4.95 3.30 1.34
CA ILE A 27 3.84 3.09 2.26
C ILE A 27 4.20 2.17 3.44
N THR A 28 5.38 1.52 3.41
CA THR A 28 5.81 0.59 4.46
C THR A 28 6.87 1.20 5.36
N SER A 29 6.91 0.76 6.61
CA SER A 29 8.03 0.93 7.51
C SER A 29 8.73 -0.41 7.74
N GLN A 30 10.03 -0.36 8.01
CA GLN A 30 10.84 -1.55 8.25
C GLN A 30 11.07 -1.75 9.75
N PHE A 31 10.89 -3.00 10.18
CA PHE A 31 10.98 -3.42 11.57
C PHE A 31 11.94 -4.59 11.74
N ARG A 32 12.44 -4.77 12.97
CA ARG A 32 13.18 -5.95 13.42
C ARG A 32 12.52 -6.54 14.65
N CYS A 33 12.26 -7.83 14.63
CA CYS A 33 11.84 -8.56 15.83
C CYS A 33 13.06 -8.90 16.67
N ARG A 34 13.09 -8.50 17.95
CA ARG A 34 14.20 -8.80 18.85
C ARG A 34 14.16 -10.22 19.41
N SER A 35 13.00 -10.89 19.39
CA SER A 35 12.87 -12.28 19.85
C SER A 35 13.41 -13.30 18.86
N CYS A 36 13.08 -13.16 17.56
CA CYS A 36 13.53 -14.11 16.52
C CYS A 36 14.58 -13.53 15.56
N ASN A 37 14.99 -12.27 15.75
CA ASN A 37 15.96 -11.55 14.91
C ASN A 37 15.57 -11.38 13.43
N THR A 38 14.30 -11.62 13.07
CA THR A 38 13.83 -11.48 11.69
C THR A 38 13.45 -10.03 11.38
N TYR A 39 13.80 -9.59 10.18
CA TYR A 39 13.38 -8.31 9.60
C TYR A 39 12.07 -8.48 8.84
N PHE A 40 11.19 -7.49 8.93
CA PHE A 40 9.93 -7.45 8.19
C PHE A 40 9.49 -6.03 7.92
N GLU A 41 8.47 -5.88 7.08
CA GLU A 41 7.86 -4.60 6.75
C GLU A 41 6.38 -4.62 7.11
N ALA A 42 5.84 -3.47 7.47
CA ALA A 42 4.41 -3.29 7.71
C ALA A 42 3.91 -1.99 7.10
N VAL A 43 2.65 -1.96 6.68
CA VAL A 43 1.99 -0.76 6.17
C VAL A 43 1.92 0.28 7.28
N ARG A 44 2.21 1.53 6.95
CA ARG A 44 2.08 2.67 7.85
C ARG A 44 0.60 3.03 8.00
N GLU A 45 0.17 3.34 9.21
CA GLU A 45 -1.21 3.80 9.51
C GLU A 45 -1.65 5.03 8.71
N ASP A 46 -0.74 5.92 8.35
CA ASP A 46 -1.04 7.08 7.49
C ASP A 46 -1.63 6.65 6.12
N PHE A 47 -1.36 5.42 5.70
CA PHE A 47 -1.82 4.81 4.46
C PHE A 47 -2.88 3.72 4.68
N GLU A 48 -3.30 3.44 5.92
CA GLU A 48 -4.41 2.52 6.23
C GLU A 48 -5.80 3.12 5.90
N ALA A 49 -5.84 4.24 5.20
CA ALA A 49 -7.03 4.78 4.55
C ALA A 49 -7.45 3.99 3.30
N VAL A 50 -7.43 2.64 3.36
CA VAL A 50 -8.14 1.79 2.38
C VAL A 50 -9.64 1.76 2.72
N GLY A 51 -10.22 2.95 2.60
CA GLY A 51 -11.62 3.30 2.77
C GLY A 51 -11.93 4.69 2.19
N ALA A 52 -10.90 5.50 1.90
CA ALA A 52 -11.06 6.77 1.19
C ALA A 52 -11.29 6.60 -0.34
N PHE A 53 -11.21 5.37 -0.86
CA PHE A 53 -11.57 5.08 -2.26
C PHE A 53 -13.08 4.88 -2.44
N ASP A 54 -13.82 4.57 -1.37
CA ASP A 54 -15.30 4.55 -1.39
C ASP A 54 -15.86 5.98 -1.60
N ALA A 55 -15.09 7.01 -1.22
CA ALA A 55 -15.38 8.42 -1.52
C ALA A 55 -14.83 8.89 -2.88
N VAL A 56 -14.00 8.09 -3.56
CA VAL A 56 -13.53 8.35 -4.95
C VAL A 56 -14.42 7.62 -5.98
N GLY A 57 -15.64 7.23 -5.59
CA GLY A 57 -16.67 6.78 -6.53
C GLY A 57 -17.09 7.83 -7.58
N GLU A 58 -16.83 9.12 -7.33
CA GLU A 58 -17.25 10.21 -8.22
C GLU A 58 -16.19 10.60 -9.29
N GLY A 59 -14.97 10.04 -9.23
CA GLY A 59 -13.88 10.42 -10.15
C GLY A 59 -13.58 9.43 -11.29
N PHE A 60 -13.80 8.13 -11.08
CA PHE A 60 -13.41 7.10 -12.06
C PHE A 60 -14.53 6.71 -13.05
N GLY A 61 -15.74 7.24 -12.86
CA GLY A 61 -16.85 7.05 -13.80
C GLY A 61 -16.62 7.71 -15.16
N ALA A 62 -15.83 8.79 -15.21
CA ALA A 62 -15.56 9.56 -16.43
C ALA A 62 -14.40 9.01 -17.28
N VAL A 63 -13.43 8.32 -16.68
CA VAL A 63 -12.27 7.78 -17.43
C VAL A 63 -12.62 6.53 -18.25
N LYS A 64 -13.72 5.83 -17.91
CA LYS A 64 -14.17 4.63 -18.66
C LYS A 64 -14.66 4.96 -20.07
N GLU A 65 -15.03 6.21 -20.35
CA GLU A 65 -15.58 6.61 -21.66
C GLU A 65 -14.50 6.91 -22.71
N SER A 66 -13.23 7.01 -22.33
CA SER A 66 -12.14 7.35 -23.26
C SER A 66 -11.41 6.15 -23.88
N PHE A 67 -11.68 4.92 -23.43
CA PHE A 67 -10.97 3.72 -23.89
C PHE A 67 -11.72 2.86 -24.90
N GLN A 68 -12.93 3.24 -25.31
CA GLN A 68 -13.69 2.52 -26.34
C GLN A 68 -14.03 3.40 -27.54
N ALA A 69 -13.04 4.09 -28.08
CA ALA A 69 -13.07 4.44 -29.49
C ALA A 69 -12.36 3.31 -30.26
N PRO A 70 -13.06 2.48 -31.06
CA PRO A 70 -12.36 1.69 -32.07
C PRO A 70 -11.58 2.66 -32.97
N ARG A 71 -10.31 2.35 -33.23
CA ARG A 71 -9.49 3.16 -34.14
C ARG A 71 -10.18 3.21 -35.51
N PRO A 72 -10.36 4.38 -36.14
CA PRO A 72 -10.85 4.41 -37.51
C PRO A 72 -9.87 3.63 -38.38
N SER A 73 -10.40 2.69 -39.16
CA SER A 73 -9.64 1.96 -40.18
C SER A 73 -9.16 2.95 -41.24
N GLU A 74 -7.86 2.95 -41.52
CA GLU A 74 -7.27 3.65 -42.67
C GLU A 74 -8.04 3.29 -43.96
N PRO A 75 -8.33 4.26 -44.85
CA PRO A 75 -8.91 3.95 -46.15
C PRO A 75 -7.87 3.23 -47.02
N ASP A 76 -8.27 2.07 -47.54
CA ASP A 76 -7.56 1.27 -48.53
C ASP A 76 -7.21 2.14 -49.76
N GLY A 77 -5.91 2.21 -50.07
CA GLY A 77 -5.36 2.93 -51.21
C GLY A 77 -4.35 2.06 -51.95
#